data_AF-A0A662BPA2-F1
#
_entry.id   AF-A0A662BPA2-F1
#
_cell.length_a   1.000
_cell.length_b   1.000
_cell.length_c   1.000
_cell.angle_alpha   90.00
_cell.angle_beta   90.00
_cell.angle_gamma   90.00
#
_symmetry.space_group_name_H-M   'P 1'
#
loop_
_entity.id
_entity.type
_entity.pdbx_description
1 polymer ?
#
loop_
_entity_poly.entity_id
_entity_poly.type
_entity_poly.pdbx_seq_one_letter_code
_entity_poly.pdbx_strand_id
1 'polypeptide(L)'
;MILSIAIVTGFKQQVSEKVTGFASHIIISNYDINSSYETEPIWKNQNFYPDIKDIPGYKHIQVFALKAGIVKTKTDIQGVILKGIGSDFNW
;
A
#
# COMPACT_ATOMS: atom_id res chain seq x y z
N MET A 1 9.24 34.32 -7.68
CA MET A 1 8.51 33.58 -6.63
C MET A 1 7.47 32.60 -7.17
N ILE A 2 6.67 32.94 -8.21
CA ILE A 2 5.70 32.01 -8.82
C ILE A 2 6.34 30.69 -9.26
N LEU A 3 7.49 30.76 -9.93
CA LEU A 3 8.25 29.58 -10.35
C LEU A 3 8.64 28.68 -9.18
N SER A 4 9.11 29.26 -8.07
CA SER A 4 9.49 28.52 -6.87
C SER A 4 8.29 27.79 -6.27
N ILE A 5 7.12 28.42 -6.20
CA ILE A 5 5.88 27.80 -5.71
C ILE A 5 5.46 26.64 -6.61
N ALA A 6 5.48 26.84 -7.93
CA ALA A 6 5.13 25.79 -8.89
C ALA A 6 6.04 24.55 -8.74
N ILE A 7 7.35 24.76 -8.59
CA ILE A 7 8.32 23.67 -8.39
C ILE A 7 8.06 22.93 -7.08
N VAL A 8 7.89 23.63 -5.97
CA VAL A 8 7.68 23.01 -4.65
C VAL A 8 6.36 22.23 -4.61
N THR A 9 5.27 22.80 -5.15
CA THR A 9 3.97 22.12 -5.19
C THR A 9 4.01 20.90 -6.10
N GLY A 10 4.60 21.02 -7.29
CA GLY A 10 4.77 19.88 -8.21
C GLY A 10 5.62 18.77 -7.61
N PHE A 11 6.73 19.11 -6.95
CA PHE A 11 7.57 18.13 -6.27
C PHE A 11 6.83 17.40 -5.14
N LYS A 12 6.11 18.16 -4.28
CA LYS A 12 5.29 17.57 -3.21
C LYS A 12 4.24 16.61 -3.77
N GLN A 13 3.58 17.00 -4.86
CA GLN A 13 2.60 16.16 -5.53
C GLN A 13 3.24 14.86 -6.04
N GLN A 14 4.35 14.95 -6.75
CA GLN A 14 5.04 13.77 -7.31
C GLN A 14 5.55 12.82 -6.22
N VAL A 15 6.07 13.34 -5.11
CA VAL A 15 6.45 12.51 -3.96
C VAL A 15 5.22 11.82 -3.36
N SER A 16 4.12 12.54 -3.18
CA SER A 16 2.87 11.99 -2.65
C SER A 16 2.30 10.89 -3.54
N GLU A 17 2.22 11.14 -4.85
CA GLU A 17 1.75 10.16 -5.84
C GLU A 17 2.64 8.93 -5.87
N LYS A 18 3.96 9.11 -5.80
CA LYS A 18 4.90 7.98 -5.76
C LYS A 18 4.74 7.15 -4.50
N VAL A 19 4.63 7.77 -3.32
CA VAL A 19 4.45 7.04 -2.06
C VAL A 19 3.11 6.29 -2.06
N THR A 20 2.02 6.96 -2.47
CA THR A 20 0.68 6.36 -2.49
C THR A 20 0.51 5.28 -3.57
N GLY A 21 1.24 5.35 -4.69
CA GLY A 21 1.23 4.30 -5.72
C GLY A 21 1.86 2.98 -5.25
N PHE A 22 2.87 3.02 -4.37
CA PHE A 22 3.42 1.80 -3.75
C PHE A 22 2.63 1.38 -2.51
N ALA A 23 2.07 2.35 -1.78
CA ALA A 23 1.29 2.15 -0.57
C ALA A 23 -0.23 2.23 -0.85
N SER A 24 -0.96 2.86 0.07
CA SER A 24 -2.36 3.23 -0.07
C SER A 24 -2.62 4.49 0.75
N HIS A 25 -3.73 5.19 0.47
CA HIS A 25 -4.14 6.33 1.30
C HIS A 25 -4.53 5.90 2.72
N ILE A 26 -5.13 4.71 2.84
CA ILE A 26 -5.56 4.10 4.10
C ILE A 26 -5.18 2.62 4.05
N ILE A 27 -4.59 2.11 5.13
CA ILE A 27 -4.27 0.69 5.31
C ILE A 27 -5.18 0.15 6.39
N ILE A 28 -5.90 -0.93 6.09
CA ILE A 28 -6.67 -1.69 7.06
C ILE A 28 -5.83 -2.92 7.42
N SER A 29 -5.38 -2.99 8.66
CA SER A 29 -4.59 -4.10 9.19
C SER A 29 -5.25 -4.68 10.43
N ASN A 30 -4.77 -5.85 10.86
CA ASN A 30 -5.15 -6.39 12.16
C ASN A 30 -4.71 -5.40 13.27
N TYR A 31 -5.49 -5.34 14.35
CA TYR A 31 -5.10 -4.62 15.55
C TYR A 31 -4.25 -5.55 16.41
N ASP A 32 -2.95 -5.50 16.17
CA ASP A 32 -1.97 -6.20 16.99
C ASP A 32 -0.85 -5.26 17.45
N ILE A 33 0.03 -5.78 18.30
CA ILE A 33 1.24 -5.08 18.76
C ILE A 33 2.47 -5.46 17.91
N ASN A 34 2.28 -6.12 16.78
CA ASN A 34 3.34 -6.64 15.93
C ASN A 34 3.78 -5.56 14.93
N SER A 35 4.96 -4.98 15.17
CA SER A 35 5.55 -3.97 14.28
C SER A 35 6.37 -4.57 13.12
N SER A 36 6.19 -5.86 12.82
CA SER A 36 6.92 -6.53 11.73
C SER A 36 6.24 -6.37 10.37
N TYR A 37 6.95 -6.79 9.32
CA TYR A 37 6.41 -6.87 7.95
C TYR A 37 5.44 -8.04 7.74
N GLU A 38 5.19 -8.85 8.76
CA GLU A 38 4.27 -9.99 8.72
C GLU A 38 3.14 -9.77 9.71
N THR A 39 2.02 -9.27 9.19
CA THR A 39 0.80 -9.04 9.97
C THR A 39 -0.09 -10.28 9.94
N GLU A 40 -0.83 -10.50 11.02
CA GLU A 40 -1.82 -11.57 11.05
C GLU A 40 -2.95 -11.29 10.04
N PRO A 41 -3.47 -12.33 9.36
CA PRO A 41 -4.55 -12.15 8.40
C PRO A 41 -5.78 -11.48 9.01
N ILE A 42 -6.45 -10.65 8.21
CA ILE A 42 -7.77 -10.09 8.55
C ILE A 42 -8.87 -10.83 7.81
N TRP A 43 -10.02 -10.98 8.46
CA TRP A 43 -11.20 -11.52 7.80
C TRP A 43 -11.67 -10.56 6.70
N LYS A 44 -11.91 -11.08 5.50
CA LYS A 44 -12.40 -10.26 4.36
C LYS A 44 -13.85 -9.79 4.54
N ASN A 45 -14.68 -10.61 5.18
CA ASN A 45 -16.09 -10.31 5.39
C ASN A 45 -16.22 -9.38 6.60
N GLN A 46 -16.17 -8.08 6.33
CA GLN A 46 -16.35 -7.02 7.30
C GLN A 46 -17.69 -6.34 7.08
N ASN A 47 -18.29 -5.75 8.13
CA ASN A 47 -19.59 -5.06 8.01
C ASN A 47 -19.57 -3.90 6.99
N PHE A 48 -18.40 -3.32 6.73
CA PHE A 48 -18.23 -2.26 5.74
C PHE A 48 -17.90 -2.79 4.34
N TYR A 49 -17.57 -4.06 4.16
CA TYR A 49 -17.11 -4.61 2.89
C TYR A 49 -18.10 -5.67 2.37
N PRO A 50 -18.67 -5.50 1.15
CA PRO A 50 -18.21 -4.61 0.08
C PRO A 50 -18.92 -3.24 0.00
N ASP A 51 -19.81 -2.91 0.95
CA ASP A 51 -20.74 -1.77 0.85
C ASP A 51 -20.09 -0.38 1.01
N ILE A 52 -18.80 -0.32 1.35
CA ILE A 52 -17.98 0.91 1.46
C ILE A 52 -17.97 1.79 0.20
N LYS A 53 -18.45 1.24 -0.93
CA LYS A 53 -18.53 1.92 -2.23
C LYS A 53 -19.38 3.19 -2.21
N ASP A 54 -20.33 3.30 -1.30
CA ASP A 54 -21.25 4.43 -1.22
C ASP A 54 -20.67 5.66 -0.47
N ILE A 55 -19.46 5.54 0.09
CA ILE A 55 -18.81 6.64 0.80
C ILE A 55 -18.24 7.67 -0.20
N PRO A 56 -18.55 8.96 -0.06
CA PRO A 56 -17.94 10.00 -0.89
C PRO A 56 -16.41 9.98 -0.84
N GLY A 57 -15.76 9.95 -2.00
CA GLY A 57 -14.30 9.87 -2.11
C GLY A 57 -13.75 8.44 -2.08
N TYR A 58 -14.59 7.42 -1.91
CA TYR A 58 -14.18 6.04 -2.16
C TYR A 58 -13.80 5.87 -3.64
N LYS A 59 -12.61 5.34 -3.88
CA LYS A 59 -12.13 5.01 -5.24
C LYS A 59 -12.02 3.51 -5.45
N HIS A 60 -11.37 2.82 -4.52
CA HIS A 60 -11.09 1.40 -4.61
C HIS A 60 -10.61 0.85 -3.27
N ILE A 61 -10.91 -0.42 -2.98
CA ILE A 61 -10.30 -1.19 -1.90
C ILE A 61 -9.77 -2.48 -2.50
N GLN A 62 -8.55 -2.85 -2.13
CA GLN A 62 -7.86 -4.03 -2.64
C GLN A 62 -7.20 -4.78 -1.50
N VAL A 63 -7.20 -6.10 -1.59
CA VAL A 63 -6.52 -6.97 -0.63
C VAL A 63 -5.06 -7.07 -1.00
N PHE A 64 -4.19 -7.04 0.01
CA PHE A 64 -2.76 -7.29 -0.15
C PHE A 64 -2.26 -8.18 0.98
N ALA A 65 -1.09 -8.77 0.78
CA ALA A 65 -0.35 -9.50 1.80
C ALA A 65 1.13 -9.14 1.73
N LEU A 66 1.81 -9.10 2.86
CA LEU A 66 3.26 -8.90 2.93
C LEU A 66 3.93 -10.14 3.52
N LYS A 67 5.08 -10.50 2.96
CA LYS A 67 5.91 -11.58 3.48
C LYS A 67 7.39 -11.25 3.33
N ALA A 68 8.16 -11.40 4.40
CA ALA A 68 9.60 -11.24 4.32
C ALA A 68 10.20 -12.45 3.60
N GLY A 69 11.18 -12.20 2.74
CA GLY A 69 11.83 -13.24 1.95
C GLY A 69 13.29 -12.92 1.68
N ILE A 70 14.00 -13.94 1.20
CA ILE A 70 15.38 -13.79 0.73
C ILE A 70 15.39 -14.26 -0.73
N VAL A 71 15.84 -13.38 -1.62
CA VAL A 71 16.12 -13.71 -3.02
C VAL A 71 17.60 -14.03 -3.14
N LYS A 72 17.91 -15.19 -3.69
CA LYS A 72 19.28 -15.66 -3.89
C LYS A 72 19.54 -15.87 -5.38
N THR A 73 20.63 -15.29 -5.88
CA THR A 73 21.17 -15.59 -7.21
C THR A 73 22.38 -16.52 -7.05
N LYS A 74 23.11 -16.80 -8.15
CA LYS A 74 24.35 -17.59 -8.08
C LYS A 74 25.45 -16.89 -7.28
N THR A 75 25.43 -15.56 -7.26
CA THR A 75 26.51 -14.71 -6.71
C THR A 75 26.07 -13.93 -5.48
N ASP A 76 24.77 -13.66 -5.33
CA ASP A 76 24.28 -12.67 -4.37
C ASP A 76 23.08 -13.18 -3.56
N ILE A 77 22.86 -12.53 -2.42
CA ILE A 77 21.72 -12.74 -1.53
C ILE A 77 21.16 -11.37 -1.15
N GLN A 78 19.84 -11.20 -1.24
CA GLN A 78 19.16 -9.96 -0.87
C GLN A 78 17.87 -10.25 -0.10
N GLY A 79 17.68 -9.57 1.03
CA GLY A 79 16.40 -9.53 1.73
C GLY A 79 15.38 -8.70 0.96
N VAL A 80 14.18 -9.22 0.79
CA VAL A 80 13.06 -8.56 0.11
C VAL A 80 11.79 -8.66 0.95
N ILE A 81 10.87 -7.72 0.73
CA ILE A 81 9.49 -7.85 1.18
C ILE A 81 8.63 -8.10 -0.05
N LEU A 82 7.99 -9.26 -0.09
CA LEU A 82 7.08 -9.65 -1.15
C LEU A 82 5.70 -9.06 -0.85
N LYS A 83 5.14 -8.32 -1.82
CA LYS A 83 3.76 -7.82 -1.77
C LYS A 83 2.87 -8.67 -2.66
N GLY A 84 2.07 -9.53 -2.06
CA GLY A 84 0.97 -10.20 -2.74
C GLY A 84 -0.19 -9.23 -2.96
N ILE A 85 -0.79 -9.27 -4.14
CA ILE A 85 -1.92 -8.42 -4.53
C ILE A 85 -3.07 -9.27 -5.06
N GLY A 86 -4.30 -8.81 -4.85
CA GLY A 86 -5.49 -9.43 -5.44
C GLY A 86 -5.54 -9.26 -6.97
N SER A 87 -6.37 -10.06 -7.64
CA SER A 87 -6.64 -9.93 -9.08
C SER A 87 -7.34 -8.62 -9.46
N ASP A 88 -7.91 -7.93 -8.48
CA ASP A 88 -8.59 -6.65 -8.59
C ASP A 88 -7.67 -5.43 -8.39
N PHE A 89 -6.37 -5.65 -8.20
CA PHE A 89 -5.41 -4.59 -7.92
C PHE A 89 -5.34 -3.52 -9.02
N ASN A 90 -5.39 -2.25 -8.61
CA ASN A 90 -5.30 -1.09 -9.50
C ASN A 90 -3.88 -0.50 -9.49
N TRP A 91 -3.23 -0.48 -10.66
CA TRP A 91 -1.84 -0.03 -10.87
C TRP A 91 -1.71 1.48 -11.03
#